data_AF-A0A2V9Y0V7-F1
#
_entry.id   AF-A0A2V9Y0V7-F1
#
_cell.length_a   1.000
_cell.length_b   1.000
_cell.length_c   1.000
_cell.angle_alpha   90.00
_cell.angle_beta   90.00
_cell.angle_gamma   90.00
#
_symmetry.space_group_name_H-M   'P 1'
#
loop_
_entity.id
_entity.type
_entity.pdbx_description
1 polymer ?
#
loop_
_entity_poly.entity_id
_entity_poly.type
_entity_poly.pdbx_seq_one_letter_code
_entity_poly.pdbx_strand_id
1 'polypeptide(L)'
;MPETIERVPIKLKVNGKSRAVSVEPRTLLVELLREGLDLTGTHVGCDTTYCGACTVLMNGAAVKSCTIFAVQADGAEIVTVEGLEKDGQLHPIQKAFGA
;
A
#
# COMPACT_ATOMS: atom_id res chain seq x y z
N MET A 1 27.82 -8.74 6.94
CA MET A 1 26.57 -8.01 6.62
C MET A 1 26.89 -6.53 6.71
N PRO A 2 26.45 -5.66 5.78
CA PRO A 2 26.72 -4.22 5.91
C PRO A 2 26.11 -3.71 7.21
N GLU A 3 26.86 -2.85 7.91
CA GLU A 3 26.49 -2.30 9.23
C GLU A 3 25.35 -1.26 9.15
N THR A 4 24.94 -0.86 7.94
CA THR A 4 23.84 0.10 7.71
C THR A 4 23.18 -0.18 6.36
N ILE A 5 21.85 -0.27 6.32
CA ILE A 5 21.09 -0.43 5.08
C ILE A 5 20.79 0.95 4.49
N GLU A 6 21.28 1.19 3.28
CA GLU A 6 21.01 2.45 2.54
C GLU A 6 19.51 2.57 2.24
N ARG A 7 18.95 3.76 2.46
CA ARG A 7 17.54 4.06 2.20
C ARG A 7 17.39 4.94 0.97
N VAL A 8 16.40 4.63 0.14
CA VAL A 8 16.08 5.35 -1.09
C VAL A 8 14.89 6.28 -0.84
N PRO A 9 15.00 7.58 -1.14
CA PRO A 9 13.87 8.50 -1.09
C PRO A 9 12.93 8.24 -2.26
N ILE A 10 11.63 8.12 -1.99
CA ILE A 10 10.57 7.95 -2.98
C ILE A 10 9.42 8.91 -2.70
N LYS A 11 8.63 9.21 -3.73
CA LYS A 11 7.41 10.01 -3.65
C LYS A 11 6.27 9.26 -4.31
N LEU A 12 5.17 9.10 -3.60
CA LEU A 12 3.97 8.42 -4.10
C LEU A 12 2.72 9.14 -3.62
N LYS A 13 1.59 8.90 -4.28
CA LYS A 13 0.30 9.43 -3.86
C LYS A 13 -0.52 8.29 -3.27
N VAL A 14 -0.88 8.36 -1.99
CA VAL A 14 -1.67 7.31 -1.32
C VAL A 14 -3.01 7.90 -0.89
N ASN A 15 -4.12 7.33 -1.36
CA ASN A 15 -5.48 7.79 -1.07
C ASN A 15 -5.66 9.30 -1.30
N GLY A 16 -5.17 9.82 -2.43
CA GLY A 16 -5.24 11.25 -2.75
C GLY A 16 -4.09 12.09 -2.17
N LYS A 17 -3.36 11.62 -1.16
CA LYS A 17 -2.37 12.41 -0.41
C LYS A 17 -0.96 12.11 -0.90
N SER A 18 -0.20 13.15 -1.24
CA SER A 18 1.23 13.01 -1.56
C SER A 18 2.04 12.62 -0.32
N ARG A 19 2.90 11.60 -0.45
CA ARG A 19 3.79 11.10 0.60
C ARG A 19 5.22 11.07 0.05
N ALA A 20 6.15 11.61 0.82
CA ALA A 20 7.59 11.48 0.57
C ALA A 20 8.20 10.69 1.72
N VAL A 21 8.83 9.55 1.42
CA VAL A 21 9.37 8.62 2.42
C VAL A 21 10.72 8.09 1.97
N SER A 22 11.57 7.70 2.92
CA SER A 22 12.81 6.97 2.63
C SER A 22 12.64 5.52 3.06
N VAL A 23 12.82 4.57 2.13
CA VAL A 23 12.59 3.13 2.35
C VAL A 23 13.85 2.32 2.10
N GLU A 24 13.97 1.14 2.71
CA GLU A 24 15.00 0.20 2.28
C GLU A 24 14.62 -0.36 0.90
N PRO A 25 15.57 -0.66 0.00
CA PRO A 25 15.28 -1.24 -1.31
C PRO A 25 14.43 -2.52 -1.26
N ARG A 26 14.55 -3.28 -0.16
CA ARG A 26 13.82 -4.53 0.08
C ARG A 26 12.44 -4.36 0.70
N THR A 27 12.10 -3.17 1.21
CA THR A 27 10.81 -2.94 1.86
C THR A 27 9.70 -3.22 0.86
N LEU A 28 8.75 -4.07 1.21
CA LEU A 28 7.58 -4.35 0.37
C LEU A 28 6.57 -3.20 0.49
N LEU A 29 5.77 -2.99 -0.56
CA LEU A 29 4.73 -1.97 -0.56
C LEU A 29 3.72 -2.23 0.57
N VAL A 30 3.38 -3.49 0.84
CA VAL A 30 2.48 -3.84 1.96
C VAL A 30 3.05 -3.43 3.33
N GLU A 31 4.36 -3.55 3.52
CA GLU A 31 5.05 -3.15 4.76
C GLU A 31 5.08 -1.62 4.86
N LEU A 32 5.41 -0.92 3.77
CA LEU A 32 5.37 0.55 3.73
C LEU A 32 3.97 1.07 4.09
N LEU A 33 2.92 0.49 3.51
CA LEU A 33 1.54 0.93 3.78
C LEU A 33 1.18 0.73 5.25
N ARG A 34 1.44 -0.46 5.80
CA ARG A 34 1.01 -0.84 7.15
C ARG A 34 1.85 -0.21 8.25
N GLU A 35 3.17 -0.25 8.11
CA GLU A 35 4.12 0.12 9.16
C GLU A 35 4.74 1.50 8.92
N GLY A 36 4.96 1.86 7.65
CA GLY A 36 5.55 3.15 7.32
C GLY A 36 4.55 4.30 7.22
N LEU A 37 3.28 4.01 6.95
CA LEU A 37 2.21 5.00 6.72
C LEU A 37 0.98 4.79 7.61
N ASP A 38 0.99 3.79 8.50
CA ASP A 38 -0.10 3.44 9.42
C ASP A 38 -1.45 3.14 8.73
N LEU A 39 -1.43 2.70 7.47
CA LEU A 39 -2.60 2.26 6.70
C LEU A 39 -2.76 0.75 6.82
N THR A 40 -3.33 0.33 7.94
CA THR A 40 -3.37 -1.07 8.38
C THR A 40 -4.47 -1.92 7.78
N GLY A 41 -5.39 -1.33 6.98
CA GLY A 41 -6.50 -2.04 6.34
C GLY A 41 -6.07 -2.97 5.20
N THR A 42 -4.88 -2.78 4.64
CA THR A 42 -4.24 -3.76 3.75
C THR A 42 -3.62 -4.88 4.59
N HIS A 43 -3.97 -6.14 4.33
CA HIS A 43 -3.58 -7.27 5.19
C HIS A 43 -2.50 -8.16 4.56
N VAL A 44 -1.76 -8.87 5.41
CA VAL A 44 -0.82 -9.94 5.03
C VAL A 44 -1.38 -11.26 5.57
N GLY A 45 -1.51 -12.28 4.72
CA GLY A 45 -2.16 -13.54 5.11
C GLY A 45 -1.57 -14.82 4.54
N CYS A 46 -0.51 -14.76 3.72
CA CYS A 46 0.04 -16.00 3.14
C CYS A 46 1.55 -16.01 2.84
N ASP A 47 2.20 -14.84 2.76
CA ASP A 47 3.62 -14.66 2.40
C ASP A 47 4.11 -15.34 1.10
N THR A 48 3.20 -15.91 0.33
CA THR A 48 3.43 -16.77 -0.84
C THR A 48 2.63 -16.29 -2.05
N THR A 49 2.11 -15.06 -1.99
CA THR A 49 1.34 -14.41 -3.07
C THR A 49 -0.04 -15.02 -3.35
N TYR A 50 -0.48 -16.10 -2.69
CA TYR A 50 -1.72 -16.79 -3.07
C TYR A 50 -3.01 -16.04 -2.69
N CYS A 51 -3.13 -15.57 -1.43
CA CYS A 51 -4.44 -15.22 -0.84
C CYS A 51 -5.09 -13.92 -1.33
N GLY A 52 -4.33 -12.94 -1.83
CA GLY A 52 -4.86 -11.64 -2.27
C GLY A 52 -5.30 -10.67 -1.15
N ALA A 53 -5.08 -10.99 0.14
CA ALA A 53 -5.41 -10.10 1.25
C ALA A 53 -4.67 -8.74 1.21
N CYS A 54 -3.54 -8.68 0.50
CA CYS A 54 -2.72 -7.48 0.33
C CYS A 54 -3.07 -6.67 -0.93
N THR A 55 -4.23 -6.91 -1.53
CA THR A 55 -4.59 -6.25 -2.80
C THR A 55 -4.83 -4.76 -2.60
N VAL A 56 -4.18 -3.95 -3.42
CA VAL A 56 -4.39 -2.50 -3.54
C VAL A 56 -4.55 -2.13 -5.01
N LEU A 57 -5.05 -0.93 -5.29
CA LEU A 57 -4.97 -0.38 -6.64
C LEU A 57 -3.69 0.42 -6.79
N MET A 58 -2.88 0.11 -7.80
CA MET A 58 -1.71 0.88 -8.21
C MET A 58 -1.96 1.40 -9.61
N ASN A 59 -2.05 2.72 -9.77
CA ASN A 59 -2.41 3.39 -11.03
C ASN A 59 -3.70 2.82 -11.65
N GLY A 60 -4.69 2.51 -10.80
CA GLY A 60 -5.98 1.94 -11.20
C GLY A 60 -6.00 0.43 -11.42
N ALA A 61 -4.84 -0.25 -11.46
CA ALA A 61 -4.77 -1.71 -11.60
C ALA A 61 -4.70 -2.41 -10.25
N ALA A 62 -5.44 -3.51 -10.07
CA ALA A 62 -5.37 -4.33 -8.88
C ALA A 62 -4.06 -5.13 -8.84
N VAL A 63 -3.26 -4.92 -7.80
CA VAL A 63 -1.96 -5.58 -7.60
C VAL A 63 -1.83 -6.13 -6.19
N LYS A 64 -1.05 -7.22 -6.04
CA LYS A 64 -0.71 -7.78 -4.74
C LYS A 64 0.47 -7.00 -4.16
N SER A 65 0.23 -6.11 -3.19
CA SER A 65 1.28 -5.23 -2.65
C SER A 65 2.43 -5.97 -1.95
N CYS A 66 2.24 -7.24 -1.57
CA CYS A 66 3.31 -8.08 -1.01
C CYS A 66 4.33 -8.58 -2.06
N THR A 67 4.13 -8.30 -3.35
CA THR A 67 5.07 -8.66 -4.42
C THR A 67 5.67 -7.44 -5.13
N ILE A 68 5.46 -6.25 -4.56
CA ILE A 68 5.96 -4.98 -5.10
C ILE A 68 6.89 -4.41 -4.05
N PHE A 69 8.13 -4.06 -4.44
CA PHE A 69 8.98 -3.28 -3.55
C PHE A 69 8.48 -1.83 -3.49
N ALA A 70 8.54 -1.21 -2.32
CA ALA A 70 8.16 0.18 -2.13
C ALA A 70 8.88 1.12 -3.10
N VAL A 71 10.15 0.84 -3.40
CA VAL A 71 10.93 1.61 -4.39
C VAL A 71 10.37 1.56 -5.82
N GLN A 72 9.66 0.48 -6.18
CA GLN A 72 9.00 0.36 -7.48
C GLN A 72 7.69 1.16 -7.54
N ALA A 73 7.17 1.58 -6.40
CA ALA A 73 5.97 2.42 -6.30
C ALA A 73 6.29 3.92 -6.35
N ASP A 74 7.55 4.30 -6.58
CA ASP A 74 7.92 5.70 -6.79
C ASP A 74 7.15 6.30 -7.98
N GLY A 75 6.58 7.48 -7.77
CA GLY A 75 5.70 8.18 -8.71
C GLY A 75 4.28 7.61 -8.85
N ALA A 76 3.95 6.48 -8.21
CA ALA A 76 2.66 5.83 -8.40
C ALA A 76 1.52 6.43 -7.55
N GLU A 77 0.29 6.22 -8.01
CA GLU A 77 -0.94 6.43 -7.23
C GLU A 77 -1.43 5.10 -6.64
N ILE A 78 -1.50 5.04 -5.32
CA ILE A 78 -1.98 3.90 -4.56
C ILE A 78 -3.33 4.23 -3.93
N VAL A 79 -4.30 3.33 -4.10
CA VAL A 79 -5.58 3.37 -3.38
C VAL A 79 -5.71 2.11 -2.55
N THR A 80 -5.85 2.29 -1.23
CA THR A 80 -6.13 1.24 -0.25
C THR A 80 -7.61 1.28 0.15
N VAL A 81 -8.04 0.34 1.00
CA VAL A 81 -9.44 0.27 1.47
C VAL A 81 -9.87 1.55 2.22
N GLU A 82 -8.95 2.16 2.96
CA GLU A 82 -9.16 3.43 3.68
C GLU A 82 -9.43 4.60 2.73
N GLY A 83 -9.03 4.51 1.46
CA GLY A 83 -9.28 5.54 0.44
C GLY A 83 -10.63 5.41 -0.27
N LEU A 84 -11.40 4.35 0.02
CA LEU A 84 -12.70 4.13 -0.63
C LEU A 84 -13.82 5.00 -0.01
N GLU A 85 -13.77 5.19 1.31
CA GLU A 85 -14.65 6.13 1.98
C GLU A 85 -14.24 7.57 1.63
N LYS A 86 -15.23 8.42 1.35
CA LYS A 86 -15.02 9.85 1.11
C LYS A 86 -15.95 10.66 1.99
N ASP A 87 -15.37 11.54 2.80
CA ASP A 87 -16.10 12.51 3.63
C ASP A 87 -17.18 11.85 4.52
N GLY A 88 -16.85 10.72 5.16
CA GLY A 88 -17.79 9.96 6.00
C GLY A 88 -18.80 9.11 5.23
N GLN A 89 -18.75 9.12 3.89
CA GLN A 89 -19.62 8.32 3.04
C GLN A 89 -18.91 7.06 2.57
N LEU A 90 -19.41 5.91 3.03
CA LEU A 90 -18.96 4.60 2.57
C LEU A 90 -19.16 4.45 1.05
N HIS A 91 -18.17 3.84 0.40
CA HIS A 91 -18.27 3.44 -1.00
C HIS A 91 -19.44 2.45 -1.19
N PRO A 92 -20.14 2.43 -2.34
CA PRO A 92 -21.23 1.49 -2.59
C PRO A 92 -20.87 0.02 -2.31
N ILE A 93 -19.64 -0.40 -2.63
CA ILE A 93 -19.14 -1.74 -2.32
C ILE A 93 -19.03 -1.97 -0.80
N GLN A 94 -18.53 -1.00 -0.04
CA GLN A 94 -18.43 -1.11 1.42
C GLN A 94 -19.83 -1.21 2.05
N LYS A 95 -20.81 -0.42 1.57
CA LYS A 95 -22.20 -0.51 2.02
C LYS A 95 -22.83 -1.88 1.73
N ALA A 96 -22.55 -2.43 0.55
CA ALA A 96 -23.09 -3.72 0.14
C ALA A 96 -22.54 -4.91 0.95
N PHE A 97 -21.27 -4.86 1.38
CA PHE A 97 -20.61 -5.93 2.14
C PHE A 97 -20.75 -5.79 3.66
N GLY A 98 -21.13 -4.62 4.17
CA GLY A 98 -21.30 -4.36 5.61
C GLY A 98 -22.70 -4.62 6.15
N ALA A 99 -23.64 -5.04 5.29
CA ALA A 99 -25.01 -5.43 5.64
C ALA A 99 -25.09 -6.93 5.92
#